data_AF-A0A1H9XPL2-F1
#
_entry.id   AF-A0A1H9XPL2-F1
#
_cell.length_a   1.000
_cell.length_b   1.000
_cell.length_c   1.000
_cell.angle_alpha   90.00
_cell.angle_beta   90.00
_cell.angle_gamma   90.00
#
_symmetry.space_group_name_H-M   'P 1'
#
loop_
_entity.id
_entity.type
_entity.pdbx_description
1 polymer ?
#
loop_
_entity_poly.entity_id
_entity_poly.type
_entity_poly.pdbx_seq_one_letter_code
_entity_poly.pdbx_strand_id
1 'polypeptide(L)'
;ETRRLTYELLMDTLSHHPDLVGVYCMGGGMEGAIEALTESKRSEEIACLVNELTPESRQALLERRISGVFQTPLVELCTDLIATMVHTIEHGMAESPGQRFFPALLWVPESL
;
A
#
# COMPACT_ATOMS: atom_id res chain seq x y z
N GLU A 1 12.47 -8.28 10.79
CA GLU A 1 11.79 -9.59 10.93
C GLU A 1 10.76 -9.80 9.82
N THR A 2 9.76 -8.91 9.69
CA THR A 2 8.68 -9.00 8.68
C THR A 2 9.16 -9.05 7.23
N ARG A 3 10.23 -8.31 6.89
CA ARG A 3 10.83 -8.34 5.53
C ARG A 3 11.22 -9.75 5.10
N ARG A 4 12.06 -10.43 5.90
CA ARG A 4 12.54 -11.79 5.58
C ARG A 4 11.39 -12.79 5.49
N LEU A 5 10.45 -12.73 6.43
CA LEU A 5 9.27 -13.60 6.42
C LEU A 5 8.43 -13.42 5.15
N THR A 6 8.21 -12.17 4.73
CA THR A 6 7.43 -11.86 3.52
C THR A 6 8.13 -12.33 2.27
N TYR A 7 9.45 -12.15 2.20
CA TYR A 7 10.28 -12.67 1.12
C TYR A 7 10.16 -14.19 1.00
N GLU A 8 10.41 -14.92 2.11
CA GLU A 8 10.37 -16.38 2.14
C GLU A 8 8.98 -16.91 1.73
N LEU A 9 7.91 -16.32 2.28
CA LEU A 9 6.54 -16.68 1.95
C LEU A 9 6.23 -16.43 0.46
N LEU A 10 6.64 -15.29 -0.09
CA LEU A 10 6.35 -14.97 -1.49
C LEU A 10 7.12 -15.86 -2.44
N MET A 11 8.40 -16.14 -2.18
CA MET A 11 9.20 -17.08 -2.97
C MET A 11 8.59 -18.49 -2.95
N ASP A 12 8.18 -18.95 -1.76
CA ASP A 12 7.51 -20.25 -1.60
C ASP A 12 6.20 -20.29 -2.40
N THR A 13 5.37 -19.25 -2.28
CA THR A 13 4.10 -19.12 -3.00
C THR A 13 4.30 -19.12 -4.52
N LEU A 14 5.27 -18.36 -5.02
CA LEU A 14 5.60 -18.29 -6.45
C LEU A 14 6.06 -19.63 -7.02
N SER A 15 6.73 -20.46 -6.20
CA SER A 15 7.21 -21.78 -6.59
C SER A 15 6.10 -22.84 -6.62
N HIS A 16 5.13 -22.76 -5.70
CA HIS A 16 4.04 -23.72 -5.58
C HIS A 16 2.82 -23.39 -6.46
N HIS A 17 2.66 -22.13 -6.87
CA HIS A 17 1.51 -21.65 -7.65
C HIS A 17 1.96 -21.08 -9.00
N PRO A 18 2.23 -21.93 -10.01
CA PRO A 18 2.65 -21.50 -11.34
C PRO A 18 1.57 -20.69 -12.09
N ASP A 19 0.31 -20.76 -11.65
CA ASP A 19 -0.83 -20.03 -12.19
C ASP A 19 -1.14 -18.73 -11.42
N LEU A 20 -0.35 -18.39 -10.39
CA LEU A 20 -0.49 -17.13 -9.68
C LEU A 20 -0.27 -15.96 -10.65
N VAL A 21 -1.18 -14.98 -10.62
CA VAL A 21 -1.17 -13.78 -11.47
C VAL A 21 -1.06 -12.49 -10.68
N GLY A 22 -1.14 -12.53 -9.36
CA GLY A 22 -1.06 -11.33 -8.55
C GLY A 22 -0.97 -11.56 -7.05
N VAL A 23 -0.44 -10.56 -6.36
CA VAL A 23 -0.24 -10.53 -4.91
C VAL A 23 -0.55 -9.15 -4.37
N TYR A 24 -1.10 -9.10 -3.16
CA TYR A 24 -1.30 -7.85 -2.43
C TYR A 24 -0.66 -7.96 -1.05
N CYS A 25 0.42 -7.19 -0.83
CA CYS A 25 1.09 -7.11 0.46
C CYS A 25 0.43 -6.02 1.31
N MET A 26 -0.50 -6.44 2.17
CA MET A 26 -1.18 -5.55 3.12
C MET A 26 -0.32 -5.30 4.36
N GLY A 27 0.37 -4.15 4.40
CA GLY A 27 1.05 -3.66 5.59
C GLY A 27 2.57 -3.85 5.56
N GLY A 28 3.17 -4.22 6.70
CA GLY A 28 4.62 -4.33 6.82
C GLY A 28 5.19 -5.53 6.06
N GLY A 29 6.40 -5.39 5.51
CA GLY A 29 7.10 -6.47 4.78
C GLY A 29 7.10 -6.30 3.25
N MET A 30 6.51 -5.21 2.75
CA MET A 30 6.51 -4.85 1.32
C MET A 30 7.90 -4.90 0.69
N GLU A 31 8.97 -4.56 1.41
CA GLU A 31 10.33 -4.60 0.86
C GLU A 31 10.77 -6.04 0.59
N GLY A 32 10.32 -7.00 1.40
CA GLY A 32 10.56 -8.42 1.16
C GLY A 32 9.75 -8.94 -0.03
N ALA A 33 8.53 -8.42 -0.21
CA ALA A 33 7.74 -8.71 -1.40
C ALA A 33 8.41 -8.14 -2.68
N ILE A 34 8.89 -6.89 -2.62
CA ILE A 34 9.63 -6.25 -3.72
C ILE A 34 10.91 -7.04 -4.01
N GLU A 35 11.67 -7.43 -2.99
CA GLU A 35 12.90 -8.22 -3.11
C GLU A 35 12.64 -9.58 -3.77
N ALA A 36 11.64 -10.33 -3.28
CA ALA A 36 11.26 -11.62 -3.86
C ALA A 36 10.80 -11.50 -5.31
N LEU A 37 10.03 -10.47 -5.66
CA LEU A 37 9.66 -10.20 -7.05
C LEU A 37 10.88 -9.77 -7.87
N THR A 38 11.81 -9.00 -7.33
CA THR A 38 13.03 -8.58 -8.06
C THR A 38 13.89 -9.78 -8.45
N GLU A 39 13.99 -10.78 -7.57
CA GLU A 39 14.82 -11.97 -7.80
C GLU A 39 14.08 -13.09 -8.55
N SER A 40 12.74 -13.08 -8.54
CA SER A 40 11.93 -14.05 -9.24
C SER A 40 11.95 -13.82 -10.76
N LYS A 41 12.10 -14.91 -11.52
CA LYS A 41 11.97 -14.88 -12.99
C LYS A 41 10.54 -14.61 -13.47
N ARG A 42 9.56 -14.66 -12.57
CA ARG A 42 8.13 -14.46 -12.87
C ARG A 42 7.65 -13.06 -12.53
N SER A 43 8.55 -12.15 -12.18
CA SER A 43 8.21 -10.79 -11.72
C SER A 43 7.27 -10.05 -12.66
N GLU A 44 7.52 -10.15 -13.97
CA GLU A 44 6.73 -9.50 -15.02
C GLU A 44 5.33 -10.10 -15.21
N GLU A 45 5.09 -11.31 -14.69
CA GLU A 45 3.81 -12.02 -14.78
C GLU A 45 2.90 -11.76 -13.56
N ILE A 46 3.45 -11.16 -12.50
CA ILE A 46 2.76 -11.03 -11.21
C ILE A 46 2.38 -9.56 -10.97
N ALA A 47 1.07 -9.29 -11.00
CA ALA A 47 0.57 -7.99 -10.58
C ALA A 47 0.74 -7.83 -9.06
N CYS A 48 1.56 -6.88 -8.62
CA CYS A 48 1.84 -6.68 -7.21
C CYS A 48 1.32 -5.33 -6.72
N LEU A 49 0.51 -5.36 -5.67
CA LEU A 49 0.06 -4.17 -4.95
C LEU A 49 0.69 -4.14 -3.55
N VAL A 50 1.02 -2.95 -3.06
CA VAL A 50 1.51 -2.72 -1.69
C VAL A 50 0.83 -1.50 -1.08
N ASN A 51 1.01 -1.28 0.22
CA ASN A 51 0.53 -0.08 0.90
C ASN A 51 1.66 0.94 1.11
N GLU A 52 1.31 2.22 1.00
CA GLU A 52 2.16 3.40 1.24
C GLU A 52 3.29 3.64 0.22
N LEU A 53 3.40 4.90 -0.23
CA LEU A 53 4.41 5.35 -1.16
C LEU A 53 5.69 5.77 -0.42
N THR A 54 6.44 4.78 0.03
CA THR A 54 7.78 4.96 0.61
C THR A 54 8.82 5.18 -0.51
N PRO A 55 10.07 5.57 -0.19
CA PRO A 55 11.14 5.61 -1.18
C PRO A 55 11.32 4.26 -1.92
N GLU A 56 11.18 3.15 -1.22
CA GLU A 56 11.31 1.80 -1.77
C GLU A 56 10.16 1.43 -2.71
N SER A 57 8.89 1.64 -2.34
CA SER A 57 7.78 1.36 -3.27
C SER A 57 7.75 2.33 -4.44
N ARG A 58 8.12 3.59 -4.24
CA ARG A 58 8.27 4.56 -5.34
C ARG A 58 9.30 4.05 -6.35
N GLN A 59 10.46 3.62 -5.89
CA GLN A 59 11.51 3.10 -6.77
C GLN A 59 11.05 1.83 -7.48
N ALA A 60 10.40 0.90 -6.76
CA ALA A 60 9.85 -0.32 -7.33
C ALA A 60 8.76 -0.06 -8.39
N LEU A 61 7.92 0.97 -8.22
CA LEU A 61 6.97 1.41 -9.24
C LEU A 61 7.67 1.97 -10.48
N LEU A 62 8.68 2.84 -10.31
CA LEU A 62 9.46 3.40 -11.42
C LEU A 62 10.15 2.31 -12.25
N GLU A 63 10.65 1.29 -11.56
CA GLU A 63 11.30 0.13 -12.18
C GLU A 63 10.31 -0.95 -12.63
N ARG A 64 9.00 -0.70 -12.52
CA ARG A 64 7.91 -1.61 -12.89
C ARG A 64 7.99 -2.99 -12.20
N ARG A 65 8.62 -3.07 -11.03
CA ARG A 65 8.68 -4.29 -10.22
C ARG A 65 7.39 -4.57 -9.46
N ILE A 66 6.59 -3.53 -9.23
CA ILE A 66 5.25 -3.63 -8.66
C ILE A 66 4.28 -2.83 -9.53
N SER A 67 3.00 -3.19 -9.46
CA SER A 67 1.95 -2.64 -10.32
C SER A 67 1.26 -1.43 -9.71
N GLY A 68 1.23 -1.32 -8.39
CA GLY A 68 0.53 -0.23 -7.74
C GLY A 68 0.78 -0.11 -6.25
N VAL A 69 0.49 1.08 -5.72
CA VAL A 69 0.58 1.40 -4.30
C VAL A 69 -0.73 2.05 -3.87
N PHE A 70 -1.42 1.44 -2.91
CA PHE A 70 -2.51 2.11 -2.20
C PHE A 70 -1.93 3.08 -1.18
N GLN A 71 -2.31 4.35 -1.29
CA GLN A 71 -1.85 5.41 -0.41
C GLN A 71 -2.94 5.79 0.57
N THR A 72 -2.63 5.75 1.86
CA THR A 72 -3.49 6.37 2.86
C THR A 72 -3.37 7.89 2.73
N PRO A 73 -4.49 8.63 2.56
CA PRO A 73 -4.47 10.10 2.45
C PRO A 73 -4.25 10.74 3.82
N LEU A 74 -3.11 10.47 4.45
CA LEU A 74 -2.82 10.84 5.84
C LEU A 74 -2.94 12.34 6.10
N VAL A 75 -2.53 13.19 5.15
CA VAL A 75 -2.63 14.65 5.30
C VAL A 75 -4.10 15.07 5.38
N GLU A 76 -4.92 14.64 4.43
CA GLU A 76 -6.35 14.96 4.38
C GLU A 76 -7.09 14.42 5.61
N LEU A 77 -6.81 13.16 5.97
CA LEU A 77 -7.36 12.49 7.16
C LEU A 77 -7.02 13.25 8.44
N CYS A 78 -5.74 13.57 8.65
CA CYS A 78 -5.30 14.28 9.84
C CYS A 78 -5.84 15.71 9.88
N THR A 79 -5.87 16.42 8.74
CA THR A 79 -6.43 17.77 8.68
C THR A 79 -7.92 17.78 9.03
N ASP A 80 -8.72 16.89 8.45
CA ASP A 80 -10.15 16.80 8.75
C ASP A 80 -10.41 16.35 10.21
N LEU A 81 -9.62 15.41 10.72
CA LEU A 81 -9.71 14.95 12.11
C LEU A 81 -9.44 16.11 13.09
N ILE A 82 -8.34 16.84 12.90
CA ILE A 82 -7.98 17.95 13.78
C ILE A 82 -9.03 19.07 13.70
N ALA A 83 -9.51 19.41 12.50
CA ALA A 83 -10.58 20.39 12.34
C ALA A 83 -11.86 19.97 13.08
N THR A 84 -12.21 18.69 13.02
CA THR A 84 -13.37 18.12 13.72
C THR A 84 -13.19 18.16 15.24
N MET A 85 -11.98 17.89 15.74
CA MET A 85 -11.66 17.99 17.18
C MET A 85 -11.80 19.43 17.68
N VAL A 86 -11.24 20.41 16.95
CA VAL A 86 -11.35 21.84 17.29
C VAL A 86 -12.81 22.28 17.31
N HIS A 87 -13.57 21.97 16.25
CA HIS A 87 -15.00 22.32 16.19
C HIS A 87 -15.78 21.73 17.38
N THR A 88 -15.50 20.48 17.75
CA THR A 88 -16.16 19.80 18.87
C THR A 88 -15.85 20.44 20.22
N ILE A 89 -14.62 20.92 20.41
CA ILE A 89 -14.22 21.66 21.63
C ILE A 89 -14.97 23.00 21.72
N GLU A 90 -15.11 23.71 20.60
CA GLU A 90 -15.72 25.05 20.55
C GLU A 90 -17.25 25.03 20.61
N HIS A 91 -17.90 24.02 20.02
CA HIS A 91 -19.35 24.00 19.79
C HIS A 91 -20.07 22.81 20.46
N GLY A 92 -19.33 21.91 21.11
CA GLY A 92 -19.85 20.65 21.64
C GLY A 92 -20.00 19.57 20.56
N MET A 93 -20.41 18.37 21.00
CA MET A 93 -20.64 17.26 20.08
C MET A 93 -21.88 17.49 19.23
N ALA A 94 -21.77 17.30 17.92
CA ALA A 94 -22.92 17.24 17.02
C ALA A 94 -23.78 16.01 17.33
N GLU A 95 -25.11 16.12 17.20
CA GLU A 95 -26.03 14.97 17.37
C GLU A 95 -25.73 13.82 16.41
N SER A 96 -25.14 14.13 15.24
CA SER A 96 -24.54 13.16 14.33
C SER A 96 -23.19 13.69 13.86
N PRO A 97 -22.06 13.03 14.19
CA PRO A 97 -20.74 13.48 13.76
C PRO A 97 -20.50 13.43 12.24
N GLY A 98 -21.44 12.87 11.47
CA GLY A 98 -21.37 12.76 10.02
C GLY A 98 -20.37 11.69 9.56
N GLN A 99 -20.49 11.29 8.28
CA GLN A 99 -19.49 10.46 7.62
C GLN A 99 -18.55 11.34 6.80
N ARG A 100 -17.28 10.97 6.76
CA ARG A 100 -16.26 11.60 5.92
C ARG A 100 -15.81 10.61 4.86
N PHE A 101 -15.80 11.04 3.61
CA PHE A 101 -15.39 10.23 2.49
C PHE A 101 -14.07 10.76 1.96
N PHE A 102 -13.07 9.89 1.90
CA PHE A 102 -11.76 10.21 1.34
C PHE A 102 -11.58 9.43 0.03
N PRO A 103 -10.85 9.99 -0.94
CA PRO A 103 -10.56 9.28 -2.17
C PRO A 103 -9.69 8.05 -1.89
N ALA A 104 -9.97 6.95 -2.59
CA ALA A 104 -9.03 5.84 -2.66
C ALA A 104 -7.87 6.23 -3.59
N LEU A 105 -6.70 6.48 -3.02
CA LEU A 105 -5.52 6.88 -3.78
C LEU A 105 -4.74 5.62 -4.20
N LEU A 106 -4.63 5.40 -5.50
CA LEU A 106 -3.81 4.36 -6.10
C LEU A 106 -2.75 5.00 -6.99
N TRP A 107 -1.48 4.82 -6.63
CA TRP A 107 -0.36 5.18 -7.49
C TRP A 107 -0.02 4.00 -8.38
N VAL A 108 0.12 4.27 -9.68
CA VAL A 108 0.64 3.34 -10.68
C VAL A 108 1.88 3.97 -11.33
N PRO A 109 2.72 3.21 -12.07
CA PRO A 109 3.91 3.76 -12.70
C PRO A 109 3.64 5.00 -13.58
N GLU A 110 2.49 5.05 -14.24
CA GLU A 110 2.04 6.16 -15.10
C GLU A 110 1.59 7.40 -14.33
N SER A 111 1.38 7.30 -13.02
CA SER A 111 0.90 8.40 -12.15
C SER A 111 2.01 9.03 -11.30
N LEU A 112 3.25 8.54 -11.42
CA LEU A 112 4.40 9.03 -10.65
C LEU A 112 5.02 10.30 -11.20
#